data_AF-A0AA88YT04-F1
#
_entry.id   AF-A0AA88YT04-F1
#
_cell.length_a   1.000
_cell.length_b   1.000
_cell.length_c   1.000
_cell.angle_alpha   90.00
_cell.angle_beta   90.00
_cell.angle_gamma   90.00
#
_symmetry.space_group_name_H-M   'P 1'
#
loop_
_entity.id
_entity.type
_entity.pdbx_description
1 polymer ?
#
loop_
_entity_poly.entity_id
_entity_poly.type
_entity_poly.pdbx_seq_one_letter_code
_entity_poly.pdbx_strand_id
1 'polypeptide(L)'
;MASLSGRNFVEAQPSQLSLFDLPPTQTAVEKLYFHEVRPISQLSGLSPIEFSISGQNGMEYVDLKRSFMNVKVKISKKDGSDLLSTEYVGPVNLFLQALFSQVDISLQGRTATPASNHHPYKAFIQTLLGYGLNAKRSQLTSQLWVKDTSGHMDDSNVNSGQNSGLFERAKYFKESKIVELIGPVYHDLCGLNRYILNQVSIVMKFYRSNPKFCLITNELGDDYEVKIEDMAMKICKVQISPAVIYAHSQALQHVNAKYPFIKTDVKMMALAQGQVNFTWDNIFQGMRPNKIVIGFVNSQAVAGSLSLNPFNFANYDPNQITVSIDGIPAEGLPQKVYFDQGGGE
;
A
#
# COMPACT_ATOMS: atom_id res chain seq x y z
N MET A 1 -6.88 -27.56 -14.32
CA MET A 1 -7.11 -26.60 -15.42
C MET A 1 -8.01 -25.49 -14.87
N ALA A 2 -7.57 -24.24 -14.82
CA ALA A 2 -8.32 -23.15 -14.17
C ALA A 2 -9.18 -22.40 -15.19
N SER A 3 -10.49 -22.46 -15.05
CA SER A 3 -11.48 -21.71 -15.84
C SER A 3 -11.99 -20.53 -15.03
N LEU A 4 -11.97 -19.34 -15.63
CA LEU A 4 -12.60 -18.12 -15.12
C LEU A 4 -14.08 -18.15 -15.54
N SER A 5 -14.97 -18.69 -14.70
CA SER A 5 -16.41 -18.71 -14.99
C SER A 5 -17.04 -17.33 -14.72
N GLY A 6 -17.70 -16.76 -15.73
CA GLY A 6 -18.07 -15.34 -15.79
C GLY A 6 -19.29 -14.86 -14.99
N ARG A 7 -20.17 -15.70 -14.45
CA ARG A 7 -21.34 -15.25 -13.66
C ARG A 7 -21.80 -16.33 -12.67
N ASN A 8 -21.58 -16.11 -11.38
CA ASN A 8 -22.22 -16.87 -10.30
C ASN A 8 -22.61 -15.84 -9.22
N PHE A 9 -23.77 -15.22 -9.39
CA PHE A 9 -24.39 -14.47 -8.30
C PHE A 9 -25.30 -15.45 -7.56
N VAL A 10 -25.12 -15.55 -6.25
CA VAL A 10 -26.01 -16.33 -5.37
C VAL A 10 -26.85 -15.31 -4.63
N GLU A 11 -28.17 -15.45 -4.69
CA GLU A 11 -29.09 -14.62 -3.91
C GLU A 11 -28.79 -14.80 -2.42
N ALA A 12 -28.69 -13.69 -1.69
CA ALA A 12 -28.40 -13.67 -0.27
C ALA A 12 -29.48 -12.87 0.46
N GLN A 13 -29.99 -13.43 1.56
CA GLN A 13 -30.92 -12.74 2.46
C GLN A 13 -30.11 -12.03 3.55
N PRO A 14 -30.44 -10.79 3.94
CA PRO A 14 -29.76 -10.09 5.03
C PRO A 14 -29.92 -10.86 6.35
N SER A 15 -28.85 -10.95 7.14
CA SER A 15 -28.84 -11.70 8.41
C SER A 15 -29.84 -11.15 9.44
N GLN A 16 -30.25 -9.90 9.31
CA GLN A 16 -31.32 -9.27 10.09
C GLN A 16 -32.68 -9.98 9.92
N LEU A 17 -32.87 -10.75 8.85
CA LEU A 17 -34.08 -11.51 8.60
C LEU A 17 -33.99 -12.97 9.07
N SER A 18 -32.83 -13.44 9.56
CA SER A 18 -32.67 -14.77 10.19
C SER A 18 -33.11 -14.75 11.65
N LEU A 19 -34.38 -14.41 11.88
CA LEU A 19 -34.94 -14.17 13.23
C LEU A 19 -35.08 -15.43 14.08
N PHE A 20 -35.00 -16.62 13.47
CA PHE A 20 -35.21 -17.91 14.13
C PHE A 20 -33.93 -18.74 14.25
N ASP A 21 -32.83 -18.28 13.65
CA ASP A 21 -31.54 -18.94 13.72
C ASP A 21 -30.71 -18.33 14.85
N LEU A 22 -30.06 -19.19 15.64
CA LEU A 22 -29.02 -18.73 16.56
C LEU A 22 -27.77 -18.36 15.75
N PRO A 23 -27.06 -17.27 16.12
CA PRO A 23 -25.81 -16.94 15.45
C PRO A 23 -24.82 -18.10 15.61
N PRO A 24 -24.21 -18.60 14.52
CA PRO A 24 -23.31 -19.75 14.60
C PRO A 24 -22.05 -19.39 15.39
N THR A 25 -21.68 -20.25 16.33
CA THR A 25 -20.41 -20.13 17.05
C THR A 25 -19.29 -20.73 16.22
N GLN A 26 -18.23 -19.96 15.95
CA GLN A 26 -17.07 -20.47 15.22
C GLN A 26 -16.18 -21.33 16.14
N THR A 27 -16.11 -22.63 15.87
CA THR A 27 -15.25 -23.60 16.57
C THR A 27 -14.12 -24.15 15.69
N ALA A 28 -14.12 -23.84 14.39
CA ALA A 28 -13.15 -24.40 13.45
C ALA A 28 -11.75 -23.78 13.54
N VAL A 29 -11.62 -22.56 14.06
CA VAL A 29 -10.30 -21.93 14.31
C VAL A 29 -9.92 -22.22 15.76
N GLU A 30 -8.93 -23.07 15.95
CA GLU A 30 -8.48 -23.49 17.28
C GLU A 30 -7.52 -22.47 17.90
N LYS A 31 -6.63 -21.91 17.08
CA LYS A 31 -5.58 -20.99 17.54
C LYS A 31 -5.18 -20.03 16.43
N LEU A 32 -4.84 -18.81 16.83
CA LEU A 32 -4.23 -17.81 15.97
C LEU A 32 -2.96 -17.30 16.62
N TYR A 33 -1.86 -17.25 15.87
CA TYR A 33 -0.59 -16.73 16.35
C TYR A 33 0.22 -16.11 15.22
N PHE A 34 1.27 -15.36 15.57
CA PHE A 34 2.16 -14.71 14.62
C PHE A 34 3.50 -15.43 14.55
N HIS A 35 3.86 -15.86 13.36
CA HIS A 35 5.17 -16.43 13.06
C HIS A 35 6.05 -15.36 12.40
N GLU A 36 7.23 -15.12 12.96
CA GLU A 36 8.20 -14.19 12.38
C GLU A 36 8.98 -14.86 11.25
N VAL A 37 9.00 -14.22 10.08
CA VAL A 37 9.75 -14.67 8.91
C VAL A 37 10.80 -13.61 8.59
N ARG A 38 12.06 -14.05 8.48
CA ARG A 38 13.20 -13.21 8.11
C ARG A 38 13.43 -13.24 6.59
N PRO A 39 14.03 -12.18 6.02
CA PRO A 39 14.33 -12.13 4.59
C PRO A 39 15.37 -13.19 4.23
N ILE A 40 15.27 -13.71 3.01
CA ILE A 40 16.23 -14.65 2.43
C ILE A 40 17.43 -13.89 1.86
N SER A 41 17.17 -12.72 1.29
CA SER A 41 18.16 -11.81 0.75
C SER A 41 18.82 -10.99 1.87
N GLN A 42 20.11 -10.67 1.70
CA GLN A 42 20.75 -9.66 2.55
C GLN A 42 20.06 -8.30 2.35
N LEU A 43 20.00 -7.51 3.43
CA LEU A 43 19.42 -6.16 3.41
C LEU A 43 20.39 -5.09 2.85
N SER A 44 21.57 -5.49 2.38
CA SER A 44 22.55 -4.61 1.77
C SER A 44 22.26 -4.36 0.28
N GLY A 45 22.49 -3.13 -0.17
CA GLY A 45 22.35 -2.75 -1.58
C GLY A 45 20.91 -2.46 -2.05
N LEU A 46 20.74 -2.36 -3.37
CA LEU A 46 19.46 -2.04 -4.03
C LEU A 46 18.64 -3.28 -4.40
N SER A 47 19.09 -4.47 -3.99
CA SER A 47 18.40 -5.72 -4.29
C SER A 47 17.03 -5.78 -3.60
N PRO A 48 16.02 -6.41 -4.25
CA PRO A 48 14.72 -6.60 -3.62
C PRO A 48 14.84 -7.45 -2.36
N ILE A 49 14.07 -7.09 -1.32
CA ILE A 49 14.00 -7.87 -0.09
C ILE A 49 12.97 -8.98 -0.30
N GLU A 50 13.41 -10.23 -0.21
CA GLU A 50 12.56 -11.40 -0.49
C GLU A 50 12.26 -12.20 0.78
N PHE A 51 10.98 -12.50 1.00
CA PHE A 51 10.48 -13.38 2.05
C PHE A 51 9.84 -14.61 1.43
N SER A 52 10.16 -15.79 1.96
CA SER A 52 9.50 -17.05 1.59
C SER A 52 8.79 -17.63 2.81
N ILE A 53 7.47 -17.73 2.71
CA ILE A 53 6.62 -18.36 3.69
C ILE A 53 6.35 -19.78 3.20
N SER A 54 6.93 -20.76 3.88
CA SER A 54 6.74 -22.17 3.54
C SER A 54 5.28 -22.59 3.77
N GLY A 55 4.76 -23.37 2.81
CA GLY A 55 3.43 -24.00 2.91
C GLY A 55 3.45 -25.36 3.59
N GLN A 56 4.62 -25.85 4.03
CA GLN A 56 4.84 -27.25 4.39
C GLN A 56 4.10 -27.71 5.66
N ASN A 57 3.61 -26.79 6.50
CA ASN A 57 2.82 -27.17 7.66
C ASN A 57 1.39 -27.53 7.26
N GLY A 58 1.00 -28.80 7.46
CA GLY A 58 -0.28 -29.35 7.03
C GLY A 58 -1.49 -28.86 7.83
N MET A 59 -1.30 -28.31 9.04
CA MET A 59 -2.40 -27.98 9.95
C MET A 59 -2.71 -26.49 10.04
N GLU A 60 -1.96 -25.64 9.33
CA GLU A 60 -2.03 -24.19 9.46
C GLU A 60 -2.36 -23.52 8.14
N TYR A 61 -3.31 -22.60 8.19
CA TYR A 61 -3.58 -21.67 7.09
C TYR A 61 -2.93 -20.32 7.37
N VAL A 62 -2.87 -19.45 6.36
CA VAL A 62 -2.28 -18.11 6.48
C VAL A 62 -3.34 -17.03 6.33
N ASP A 63 -3.42 -16.13 7.30
CA ASP A 63 -4.22 -14.90 7.19
C ASP A 63 -3.33 -13.74 6.74
N LEU A 64 -3.34 -13.46 5.43
CA LEU A 64 -2.58 -12.35 4.85
C LEU A 64 -3.07 -10.98 5.30
N LYS A 65 -4.34 -10.84 5.68
CA LYS A 65 -4.94 -9.57 6.09
C LYS A 65 -4.51 -9.15 7.48
N ARG A 66 -4.33 -10.12 8.38
CA ARG A 66 -3.77 -9.86 9.72
C ARG A 66 -2.25 -9.85 9.75
N SER A 67 -1.59 -10.31 8.70
CA SER A 67 -0.13 -10.28 8.60
C SER A 67 0.39 -8.86 8.41
N PHE A 68 1.54 -8.55 8.98
CA PHE A 68 2.13 -7.21 8.93
C PHE A 68 3.66 -7.27 8.84
N MET A 69 4.26 -6.19 8.35
CA MET A 69 5.71 -6.02 8.30
C MET A 69 6.18 -5.19 9.48
N ASN A 70 7.40 -5.48 9.92
CA ASN A 70 8.16 -4.73 10.91
C ASN A 70 9.50 -4.36 10.26
N VAL A 71 9.83 -3.07 10.26
CA VAL A 71 11.02 -2.53 9.60
C VAL A 71 11.75 -1.61 10.58
N LYS A 72 13.04 -1.85 10.80
CA LYS A 72 13.94 -0.91 11.47
C LYS A 72 14.72 -0.14 10.42
N VAL A 73 14.57 1.17 10.42
CA VAL A 73 15.10 2.05 9.38
C VAL A 73 15.88 3.20 9.99
N LYS A 74 16.93 3.62 9.29
CA LYS A 74 17.82 4.73 9.62
C LYS A 74 17.94 5.64 8.41
N ILE A 75 17.99 6.95 8.63
CA ILE A 75 18.35 7.93 7.60
C ILE A 75 19.79 8.35 7.87
N SER A 76 20.68 8.19 6.90
CA SER A 76 22.08 8.59 7.00
C SER A 76 22.49 9.39 5.77
N LYS A 77 23.72 9.90 5.77
CA LYS A 77 24.35 10.36 4.53
C LYS A 77 24.78 9.17 3.68
N LYS A 78 25.01 9.40 2.39
CA LYS A 78 25.45 8.40 1.41
C LYS A 78 26.88 7.91 1.64
N ASP A 79 27.73 8.73 2.26
CA ASP A 79 29.04 8.29 2.74
C ASP A 79 28.95 7.34 3.95
N GLY A 80 27.73 7.16 4.47
CA GLY A 80 27.39 6.30 5.59
C GLY A 80 27.52 6.94 6.97
N SER A 81 27.95 8.20 7.04
CA SER A 81 28.00 8.97 8.28
C SER A 81 26.60 9.36 8.76
N ASP A 82 26.51 9.58 10.07
CA ASP A 82 25.26 9.99 10.72
C ASP A 82 24.97 11.47 10.44
N LEU A 83 23.68 11.81 10.48
CA LEU A 83 23.20 13.19 10.39
C LEU A 83 23.75 14.00 11.57
N LEU A 84 24.20 15.21 11.29
CA LEU A 84 24.58 16.16 12.32
C LEU A 84 23.33 16.71 13.02
N SER A 85 23.49 17.22 14.24
CA SER A 85 22.37 17.80 15.01
C SER A 85 21.74 19.03 14.36
N THR A 86 22.44 19.65 13.41
CA THR A 86 22.06 20.81 12.61
C THR A 86 21.55 20.46 11.21
N GLU A 87 21.53 19.18 10.83
CA GLU A 87 21.04 18.73 9.52
C GLU A 87 19.60 18.24 9.64
N TYR A 88 18.72 18.84 8.86
CA TYR A 88 17.30 18.56 8.95
C TYR A 88 16.80 17.83 7.71
N VAL A 89 16.56 16.53 7.87
CA VAL A 89 15.99 15.66 6.84
C VAL A 89 14.79 14.92 7.43
N GLY A 90 13.66 14.98 6.73
CA GLY A 90 12.43 14.33 7.15
C GLY A 90 11.92 13.36 6.11
N PRO A 91 11.28 12.25 6.49
CA PRO A 91 10.63 11.39 5.53
C PRO A 91 9.29 11.96 5.05
N VAL A 92 8.86 11.52 3.87
CA VAL A 92 7.49 11.72 3.37
C VAL A 92 6.47 11.03 4.28
N ASN A 93 5.21 11.43 4.16
CA ASN A 93 4.12 10.81 4.91
C ASN A 93 3.94 9.32 4.53
N LEU A 94 3.43 8.51 5.46
CA LEU A 94 3.31 7.05 5.31
C LEU A 94 4.65 6.38 4.94
N PHE A 95 5.72 6.79 5.61
CA PHE A 95 7.10 6.44 5.27
C PHE A 95 7.30 4.93 5.09
N LEU A 96 6.70 4.08 5.95
CA LEU A 96 6.83 2.62 5.86
C LEU A 96 6.48 2.08 4.46
N GLN A 97 5.42 2.61 3.84
CA GLN A 97 5.00 2.18 2.51
C GLN A 97 5.79 2.90 1.41
N ALA A 98 6.22 4.14 1.67
CA ALA A 98 7.07 4.89 0.77
C ALA A 98 8.45 4.23 0.58
N LEU A 99 8.93 3.42 1.53
CA LEU A 99 10.18 2.66 1.41
C LEU A 99 10.23 1.72 0.20
N PHE A 100 9.07 1.30 -0.33
CA PHE A 100 8.99 0.30 -1.39
C PHE A 100 8.25 0.82 -2.61
N SER A 101 8.92 0.82 -3.76
CA SER A 101 8.35 1.27 -5.04
C SER A 101 7.39 0.23 -5.61
N GLN A 102 7.68 -1.05 -5.35
CA GLN A 102 6.91 -2.18 -5.81
C GLN A 102 6.90 -3.28 -4.75
N VAL A 103 5.74 -3.95 -4.60
CA VAL A 103 5.56 -5.13 -3.76
C VAL A 103 4.90 -6.22 -4.60
N ASP A 104 5.60 -7.32 -4.79
CA ASP A 104 5.09 -8.46 -5.53
C ASP A 104 4.80 -9.62 -4.59
N ILE A 105 3.62 -10.21 -4.73
CA ILE A 105 3.24 -11.43 -4.02
C ILE A 105 2.95 -12.54 -5.03
N SER A 106 3.64 -13.66 -4.88
CA SER A 106 3.39 -14.88 -5.65
C SER A 106 2.91 -16.02 -4.76
N LEU A 107 1.95 -16.79 -5.28
CA LEU A 107 1.40 -17.98 -4.65
C LEU A 107 1.79 -19.18 -5.53
N GLN A 108 2.53 -20.14 -4.97
CA GLN A 108 3.02 -21.31 -5.71
C GLN A 108 3.75 -20.95 -7.03
N GLY A 109 4.63 -19.94 -6.96
CA GLY A 109 5.42 -19.48 -8.11
C GLY A 109 4.63 -18.67 -9.16
N ARG A 110 3.33 -18.42 -8.95
CA ARG A 110 2.52 -17.56 -9.82
C ARG A 110 2.27 -16.22 -9.16
N THR A 111 2.70 -15.14 -9.81
CA THR A 111 2.43 -13.77 -9.33
C THR A 111 0.94 -13.48 -9.38
N ALA A 112 0.39 -12.98 -8.28
CA ALA A 112 -1.04 -12.77 -8.13
C ALA A 112 -1.56 -11.52 -8.86
N THR A 113 -0.75 -10.46 -8.89
CA THR A 113 -1.05 -9.21 -9.61
C THR A 113 0.17 -8.79 -10.42
N PRO A 114 -0.02 -8.13 -11.57
CA PRO A 114 1.11 -7.58 -12.32
C PRO A 114 1.95 -6.63 -11.47
N ALA A 115 3.27 -6.68 -11.68
CA ALA A 115 4.22 -5.74 -11.12
C ALA A 115 3.85 -4.29 -11.50
N SER A 116 3.91 -3.38 -10.53
CA SER A 116 3.72 -1.93 -10.74
C SER A 116 4.56 -1.15 -9.75
N ASN A 117 5.25 -0.11 -10.25
CA ASN A 117 6.20 0.69 -9.48
C ASN A 117 5.52 1.86 -8.73
N HIS A 118 4.19 1.80 -8.59
CA HIS A 118 3.39 2.85 -7.95
C HIS A 118 2.80 2.40 -6.60
N HIS A 119 3.46 1.45 -5.92
CA HIS A 119 3.02 0.96 -4.61
C HIS A 119 2.83 2.08 -3.57
N PRO A 120 3.73 3.09 -3.46
CA PRO A 120 3.54 4.17 -2.49
C PRO A 120 2.24 4.94 -2.71
N TYR A 121 1.90 5.24 -3.97
CA TYR A 121 0.67 5.95 -4.31
C TYR A 121 -0.58 5.13 -4.02
N LYS A 122 -0.54 3.83 -4.36
CA LYS A 122 -1.62 2.89 -4.02
C LYS A 122 -1.87 2.86 -2.51
N ALA A 123 -0.81 2.66 -1.73
CA ALA A 123 -0.90 2.60 -0.27
C ALA A 123 -1.37 3.93 0.33
N PHE A 124 -0.84 5.05 -0.16
CA PHE A 124 -1.20 6.38 0.31
C PHE A 124 -2.66 6.71 0.05
N ILE A 125 -3.16 6.53 -1.18
CA ILE A 125 -4.56 6.81 -1.54
C ILE A 125 -5.52 5.89 -0.79
N GLN A 126 -5.21 4.59 -0.68
CA GLN A 126 -6.01 3.66 0.12
C GLN A 126 -6.05 4.07 1.59
N THR A 127 -4.93 4.53 2.14
CA THR A 127 -4.86 4.98 3.54
C THR A 127 -5.62 6.30 3.75
N LEU A 128 -5.47 7.24 2.81
CA LEU A 128 -6.12 8.54 2.83
C LEU A 128 -7.64 8.41 2.73
N LEU A 129 -8.15 7.60 1.81
CA LEU A 129 -9.59 7.47 1.56
C LEU A 129 -10.25 6.38 2.41
N GLY A 130 -9.49 5.38 2.87
CA GLY A 130 -10.03 4.19 3.55
C GLY A 130 -10.11 4.30 5.07
N TYR A 131 -9.31 5.15 5.71
CA TYR A 131 -9.27 5.26 7.16
C TYR A 131 -9.86 6.58 7.68
N GLY A 132 -10.67 6.45 8.74
CA GLY A 132 -11.17 7.59 9.50
C GLY A 132 -10.10 8.29 10.34
N LEU A 133 -10.43 9.49 10.85
CA LEU A 133 -9.51 10.33 11.61
C LEU A 133 -8.90 9.64 12.83
N ASN A 134 -9.70 8.83 13.54
CA ASN A 134 -9.23 8.10 14.73
C ASN A 134 -8.09 7.13 14.40
N ALA A 135 -8.19 6.39 13.30
CA ALA A 135 -7.14 5.47 12.87
C ALA A 135 -5.88 6.23 12.42
N LYS A 136 -6.06 7.36 11.72
CA LYS A 136 -4.98 8.26 11.29
C LYS A 136 -4.21 8.88 12.45
N ARG A 137 -4.86 9.11 13.59
CA ARG A 137 -4.24 9.65 14.82
C ARG A 137 -3.72 8.59 15.79
N SER A 138 -4.02 7.30 15.56
CA SER A 138 -3.63 6.19 16.43
C SER A 138 -2.78 5.19 15.65
N GLN A 139 -3.33 4.05 15.25
CA GLN A 139 -2.58 2.94 14.66
C GLN A 139 -1.73 3.33 13.44
N LEU A 140 -2.14 4.29 12.60
CA LEU A 140 -1.36 4.66 11.42
C LEU A 140 -0.07 5.43 11.76
N THR A 141 0.05 5.98 12.97
CA THR A 141 1.29 6.59 13.45
C THR A 141 2.45 5.60 13.51
N SER A 142 2.20 4.30 13.66
CA SER A 142 3.25 3.27 13.60
C SER A 142 3.87 3.09 12.20
N GLN A 143 3.22 3.66 11.18
CA GLN A 143 3.70 3.72 9.80
C GLN A 143 4.23 5.12 9.43
N LEU A 144 4.39 6.00 10.43
CA LEU A 144 4.67 7.43 10.26
C LEU A 144 3.62 8.17 9.42
N TRP A 145 2.34 7.81 9.62
CA TRP A 145 1.26 8.67 9.13
C TRP A 145 1.14 9.90 10.01
N VAL A 146 1.58 11.05 9.48
CA VAL A 146 1.37 12.37 10.08
C VAL A 146 0.99 13.30 8.94
N LYS A 147 -0.20 13.91 9.03
CA LYS A 147 -0.73 14.75 7.95
C LYS A 147 0.16 15.99 7.78
N ASP A 148 0.58 16.26 6.54
CA ASP A 148 1.27 17.50 6.20
C ASP A 148 0.34 18.72 6.33
N THR A 149 0.94 19.91 6.44
CA THR A 149 0.17 21.15 6.57
C THR A 149 -0.37 21.56 5.19
N SER A 150 -1.68 21.81 5.12
CA SER A 150 -2.35 22.21 3.86
C SER A 150 -1.72 23.48 3.29
N GLY A 151 -1.46 23.51 1.98
CA GLY A 151 -0.81 24.63 1.30
C GLY A 151 0.71 24.71 1.47
N HIS A 152 1.30 23.90 2.37
CA HIS A 152 2.74 23.92 2.68
C HIS A 152 3.38 22.53 2.51
N MET A 153 2.77 21.63 1.73
CA MET A 153 3.29 20.26 1.57
C MET A 153 4.65 20.19 0.88
N ASP A 154 4.95 21.16 0.01
CA ASP A 154 6.24 21.33 -0.68
C ASP A 154 7.20 22.27 0.05
N ASP A 155 6.86 22.71 1.28
CA ASP A 155 7.84 23.40 2.12
C ASP A 155 8.88 22.39 2.62
N SER A 156 10.04 22.39 1.97
CA SER A 156 11.13 21.46 2.24
C SER A 156 11.99 21.84 3.44
N ASN A 157 11.74 23.01 4.04
CA ASN A 157 12.43 23.40 5.26
C ASN A 157 11.84 22.66 6.46
N VAL A 158 12.53 21.59 6.86
CA VAL A 158 12.10 20.70 7.93
C VAL A 158 12.08 21.40 9.30
N ASN A 159 12.97 22.36 9.57
CA ASN A 159 13.15 22.94 10.91
C ASN A 159 12.31 24.19 11.15
N SER A 160 12.32 25.13 10.20
CA SER A 160 11.63 26.43 10.32
C SER A 160 10.56 26.67 9.26
N GLY A 161 10.25 25.65 8.45
CA GLY A 161 9.14 25.68 7.51
C GLY A 161 7.77 25.56 8.20
N GLN A 162 6.73 25.75 7.40
CA GLN A 162 5.33 25.75 7.82
C GLN A 162 4.71 24.34 7.79
N ASN A 163 5.42 23.33 7.28
CA ASN A 163 4.96 21.96 7.28
C ASN A 163 5.22 21.26 8.63
N SER A 164 4.31 21.44 9.58
CA SER A 164 4.37 20.81 10.90
C SER A 164 4.45 19.27 10.85
N GLY A 165 3.78 18.65 9.87
CA GLY A 165 3.78 17.19 9.71
C GLY A 165 5.15 16.64 9.35
N LEU A 166 5.88 17.32 8.46
CA LEU A 166 7.26 16.97 8.09
C LEU A 166 8.21 17.09 9.29
N PHE A 167 8.09 18.18 10.05
CA PHE A 167 8.89 18.39 11.26
C PHE A 167 8.68 17.26 12.29
N GLU A 168 7.42 16.89 12.59
CA GLU A 168 7.13 15.79 13.52
C GLU A 168 7.72 14.46 13.07
N ARG A 169 7.66 14.14 11.77
CA ARG A 169 8.27 12.91 11.24
C ARG A 169 9.79 12.95 11.32
N ALA A 170 10.41 14.09 11.04
CA ALA A 170 11.87 14.25 11.06
C ALA A 170 12.47 14.07 12.47
N LYS A 171 11.76 14.46 13.53
CA LYS A 171 12.23 14.32 14.92
C LYS A 171 12.68 12.90 15.28
N TYR A 172 11.99 11.89 14.74
CA TYR A 172 12.30 10.49 15.02
C TYR A 172 13.67 10.06 14.46
N PHE A 173 14.16 10.72 13.40
CA PHE A 173 15.39 10.37 12.69
C PHE A 173 16.55 11.33 12.94
N LYS A 174 16.38 12.32 13.83
CA LYS A 174 17.46 13.24 14.20
C LYS A 174 18.69 12.47 14.67
N GLU A 175 19.86 12.89 14.20
CA GLU A 175 21.16 12.21 14.48
C GLU A 175 21.17 10.74 14.04
N SER A 176 20.44 10.42 12.97
CA SER A 176 20.35 9.08 12.39
C SER A 176 19.92 7.99 13.38
N LYS A 177 18.99 8.32 14.28
CA LYS A 177 18.36 7.33 15.16
C LYS A 177 17.63 6.27 14.33
N ILE A 178 17.73 5.03 14.80
CA ILE A 178 17.02 3.89 14.21
C ILE A 178 15.57 3.94 14.71
N VAL A 179 14.63 3.92 13.78
CA VAL A 179 13.19 3.94 14.07
C VAL A 179 12.58 2.62 13.63
N GLU A 180 11.75 2.03 14.49
CA GLU A 180 11.00 0.81 14.20
C GLU A 180 9.58 1.18 13.72
N LEU A 181 9.21 0.68 12.54
CA LEU A 181 7.94 0.93 11.88
C LEU A 181 7.19 -0.38 11.68
N ILE A 182 5.88 -0.36 11.95
CA ILE A 182 5.04 -1.55 11.90
C ILE A 182 3.76 -1.22 11.14
N GLY A 183 3.38 -2.06 10.20
CA GLY A 183 2.14 -1.86 9.44
C GLY A 183 1.81 -3.02 8.50
N PRO A 184 0.57 -3.07 7.99
CA PRO A 184 0.16 -4.07 7.01
C PRO A 184 0.87 -3.84 5.67
N VAL A 185 0.83 -4.85 4.80
CA VAL A 185 1.24 -4.70 3.40
C VAL A 185 0.01 -4.27 2.59
N TYR A 186 0.06 -3.11 1.92
CA TYR A 186 -1.05 -2.62 1.08
C TYR A 186 -1.06 -3.28 -0.31
N HIS A 187 -1.11 -4.60 -0.33
CA HIS A 187 -1.26 -5.41 -1.53
C HIS A 187 -2.70 -5.96 -1.62
N ASP A 188 -3.23 -6.16 -2.83
CA ASP A 188 -4.64 -6.55 -3.01
C ASP A 188 -4.97 -7.90 -2.34
N LEU A 189 -4.01 -8.84 -2.35
CA LEU A 189 -4.12 -10.11 -1.62
C LEU A 189 -4.16 -9.95 -0.10
N CYS A 190 -3.52 -8.93 0.45
CA CYS A 190 -3.58 -8.63 1.88
C CYS A 190 -4.93 -7.99 2.27
N GLY A 191 -5.78 -7.65 1.31
CA GLY A 191 -7.18 -7.29 1.54
C GLY A 191 -8.14 -8.49 1.59
N LEU A 192 -7.66 -9.71 1.35
CA LEU A 192 -8.50 -10.91 1.29
C LEU A 192 -9.19 -11.20 2.64
N ASN A 193 -10.50 -11.48 2.57
CA ASN A 193 -11.28 -11.97 3.71
C ASN A 193 -11.31 -13.51 3.79
N ARG A 194 -10.34 -14.19 3.16
CA ARG A 194 -10.23 -15.66 3.14
C ARG A 194 -8.79 -16.06 3.50
N TYR A 195 -8.66 -17.11 4.30
CA TYR A 195 -7.37 -17.68 4.64
C TYR A 195 -6.77 -18.43 3.46
N ILE A 196 -5.47 -18.24 3.22
CA ILE A 196 -4.73 -19.04 2.24
C ILE A 196 -4.54 -20.44 2.81
N LEU A 197 -4.97 -21.45 2.05
CA LEU A 197 -4.86 -22.86 2.40
C LEU A 197 -3.42 -23.27 2.72
N ASN A 198 -3.30 -24.36 3.49
CA ASN A 198 -2.05 -25.08 3.70
C ASN A 198 -1.43 -25.55 2.37
N GLN A 199 -0.15 -25.91 2.38
CA GLN A 199 0.58 -26.36 1.18
C GLN A 199 0.59 -25.33 0.04
N VAL A 200 0.35 -24.05 0.32
CA VAL A 200 0.54 -22.93 -0.62
C VAL A 200 1.76 -22.13 -0.16
N SER A 201 2.86 -22.22 -0.92
CA SER A 201 4.03 -21.37 -0.71
C SER A 201 3.72 -19.93 -1.11
N ILE A 202 4.09 -18.97 -0.27
CA ILE A 202 3.90 -17.53 -0.52
C ILE A 202 5.27 -16.88 -0.56
N VAL A 203 5.58 -16.20 -1.66
CA VAL A 203 6.81 -15.40 -1.77
C VAL A 203 6.43 -13.95 -1.93
N MET A 204 7.01 -13.09 -1.09
CA MET A 204 6.82 -11.63 -1.11
C MET A 204 8.15 -10.97 -1.46
N LYS A 205 8.15 -10.08 -2.45
CA LYS A 205 9.33 -9.31 -2.88
C LYS A 205 9.05 -7.83 -2.74
N PHE A 206 9.94 -7.13 -2.05
CA PHE A 206 9.85 -5.70 -1.79
C PHE A 206 11.00 -4.98 -2.50
N TYR A 207 10.67 -4.17 -3.50
CA TYR A 207 11.63 -3.38 -4.25
C TYR A 207 11.78 -2.01 -3.60
N ARG A 208 13.02 -1.59 -3.32
CA ARG A 208 13.28 -0.33 -2.61
C ARG A 208 12.91 0.87 -3.49
N SER A 209 12.39 1.91 -2.85
CA SER A 209 12.20 3.22 -3.47
C SER A 209 13.51 4.00 -3.52
N ASN A 210 13.58 4.96 -4.44
CA ASN A 210 14.66 5.94 -4.47
C ASN A 210 14.62 6.79 -3.18
N PRO A 211 15.74 6.98 -2.44
CA PRO A 211 15.78 7.87 -1.28
C PRO A 211 15.24 9.28 -1.56
N LYS A 212 15.45 9.81 -2.78
CA LYS A 212 14.90 11.12 -3.20
C LYS A 212 13.37 11.16 -3.31
N PHE A 213 12.71 10.00 -3.42
CA PHE A 213 11.25 9.92 -3.33
C PHE A 213 10.79 9.91 -1.86
N CYS A 214 11.59 9.31 -0.97
CA CYS A 214 11.18 9.05 0.41
C CYS A 214 11.50 10.19 1.38
N LEU A 215 12.41 11.10 1.01
CA LEU A 215 12.98 12.11 1.90
C LEU A 215 12.70 13.52 1.36
N ILE A 216 12.49 14.46 2.29
CA ILE A 216 12.33 15.89 2.04
C ILE A 216 13.33 16.67 2.89
N THR A 217 14.03 17.62 2.26
CA THR A 217 14.97 18.54 2.89
C THR A 217 15.31 19.70 1.96
N ASN A 218 15.72 20.83 2.54
CA ASN A 218 16.27 22.00 1.85
C ASN A 218 17.78 22.16 2.07
N GLU A 219 18.44 21.20 2.73
CA GLU A 219 19.87 21.24 3.01
C GLU A 219 20.69 21.18 1.73
N LEU A 220 21.80 21.92 1.70
CA LEU A 220 22.73 21.96 0.56
C LEU A 220 23.65 20.73 0.62
N GLY A 221 23.22 19.61 0.04
CA GLY A 221 23.98 18.37 -0.02
C GLY A 221 23.10 17.21 -0.44
N ASP A 222 23.22 16.77 -1.70
CA ASP A 222 22.22 15.92 -2.37
C ASP A 222 22.16 14.44 -1.96
N ASP A 223 22.94 14.03 -0.96
CA ASP A 223 23.32 12.63 -0.83
C ASP A 223 22.94 12.05 0.55
N TYR A 224 21.63 11.90 0.76
CA TYR A 224 21.04 11.11 1.86
C TYR A 224 20.64 9.71 1.39
N GLU A 225 20.73 8.76 2.30
CA GLU A 225 20.40 7.35 2.09
C GLU A 225 19.42 6.86 3.17
N VAL A 226 18.50 5.98 2.77
CA VAL A 226 17.61 5.26 3.69
C VAL A 226 18.13 3.84 3.86
N LYS A 227 18.59 3.51 5.06
CA LYS A 227 19.14 2.20 5.42
C LYS A 227 18.11 1.39 6.18
N ILE A 228 17.78 0.21 5.67
CA ILE A 228 16.95 -0.77 6.38
C ILE A 228 17.90 -1.69 7.16
N GLU A 229 17.96 -1.48 8.47
CA GLU A 229 18.84 -2.22 9.39
C GLU A 229 18.28 -3.61 9.68
N ASP A 230 16.96 -3.72 9.83
CA ASP A 230 16.28 -4.98 10.05
C ASP A 230 14.88 -4.96 9.41
N MET A 231 14.43 -6.11 8.95
CA MET A 231 13.07 -6.29 8.46
C MET A 231 12.59 -7.69 8.78
N ALA A 232 11.37 -7.80 9.29
CA ALA A 232 10.71 -9.07 9.55
C ALA A 232 9.24 -9.01 9.15
N MET A 233 8.74 -10.11 8.58
CA MET A 233 7.33 -10.29 8.31
C MET A 233 6.69 -11.08 9.45
N LYS A 234 5.69 -10.51 10.12
CA LYS A 234 4.87 -11.22 11.11
C LYS A 234 3.66 -11.82 10.40
N ILE A 235 3.77 -13.10 10.08
CA ILE A 235 2.75 -13.85 9.35
C ILE A 235 1.74 -14.43 10.32
N CYS A 236 0.46 -14.11 10.14
CA CYS A 236 -0.61 -14.67 10.94
C CYS A 236 -0.91 -16.11 10.49
N LYS A 237 -0.61 -17.07 11.37
CA LYS A 237 -0.90 -18.48 11.20
C LYS A 237 -2.19 -18.83 11.93
N VAL A 238 -3.06 -19.56 11.25
CA VAL A 238 -4.37 -19.97 11.74
C VAL A 238 -4.40 -21.48 11.83
N GLN A 239 -4.43 -22.01 13.05
CA GLN A 239 -4.60 -23.43 13.30
C GLN A 239 -6.08 -23.77 13.18
N ILE A 240 -6.39 -24.71 12.29
CA ILE A 240 -7.77 -25.10 11.97
C ILE A 240 -8.00 -26.52 12.46
N SER A 241 -9.24 -26.79 12.88
CA SER A 241 -9.62 -28.12 13.33
C SER A 241 -9.36 -29.17 12.24
N PRO A 242 -8.82 -30.35 12.61
CA PRO A 242 -8.48 -31.40 11.65
C PRO A 242 -9.67 -31.82 10.76
N ALA A 243 -10.88 -31.80 11.31
CA ALA A 243 -12.11 -32.13 10.60
C ALA A 243 -12.37 -31.19 9.40
N VAL A 244 -12.14 -29.89 9.58
CA VAL A 244 -12.33 -28.90 8.50
C VAL A 244 -11.22 -29.02 7.45
N ILE A 245 -9.99 -29.29 7.86
CA ILE A 245 -8.89 -29.54 6.92
C ILE A 245 -9.17 -30.77 6.07
N TYR A 246 -9.65 -31.86 6.67
CA TYR A 246 -10.06 -33.06 5.95
C TYR A 246 -11.21 -32.76 4.98
N ALA A 247 -12.24 -32.05 5.43
CA ALA A 247 -13.37 -31.66 4.57
C ALA A 247 -12.93 -30.80 3.38
N HIS A 248 -12.03 -29.82 3.60
CA HIS A 248 -11.45 -29.03 2.52
C HIS A 248 -10.61 -29.88 1.56
N SER A 249 -9.83 -30.84 2.06
CA SER A 249 -9.06 -31.78 1.23
C SER A 249 -9.97 -32.60 0.30
N GLN A 250 -11.08 -33.13 0.82
CA GLN A 250 -12.09 -33.83 0.02
C GLN A 250 -12.75 -32.90 -1.01
N ALA A 251 -13.14 -31.68 -0.60
CA ALA A 251 -13.74 -30.72 -1.51
C ALA A 251 -12.81 -30.31 -2.66
N LEU A 252 -11.50 -30.16 -2.38
CA LEU A 252 -10.48 -29.80 -3.38
C LEU A 252 -10.28 -30.86 -4.47
N GLN A 253 -10.68 -32.11 -4.24
CA GLN A 253 -10.67 -33.16 -5.27
C GLN A 253 -11.74 -32.91 -6.35
N HIS A 254 -12.79 -32.16 -6.01
CA HIS A 254 -13.93 -31.92 -6.90
C HIS A 254 -14.02 -30.47 -7.37
N VAL A 255 -13.67 -29.50 -6.52
CA VAL A 255 -13.86 -28.07 -6.78
C VAL A 255 -12.66 -27.26 -6.30
N ASN A 256 -12.24 -26.29 -7.12
CA ASN A 256 -11.16 -25.36 -6.76
C ASN A 256 -11.61 -24.35 -5.69
N ALA A 257 -10.72 -24.09 -4.73
CA ALA A 257 -10.87 -22.95 -3.83
C ALA A 257 -10.83 -21.62 -4.60
N LYS A 258 -11.80 -20.75 -4.31
CA LYS A 258 -11.91 -19.43 -4.94
C LYS A 258 -11.46 -18.34 -3.96
N TYR A 259 -10.71 -17.35 -4.44
CA TYR A 259 -10.25 -16.21 -3.64
C TYR A 259 -10.66 -14.91 -4.31
N PRO A 260 -11.89 -14.42 -4.09
CA PRO A 260 -12.30 -13.14 -4.63
C PRO A 260 -11.55 -12.01 -3.92
N PHE A 261 -10.87 -11.16 -4.68
CA PHE A 261 -10.23 -9.93 -4.20
C PHE A 261 -10.55 -8.76 -5.13
N ILE A 262 -10.39 -7.55 -4.60
CA ILE A 262 -10.52 -6.32 -5.38
C ILE A 262 -9.15 -5.97 -5.92
N LYS A 263 -9.01 -5.91 -7.24
CA LYS A 263 -7.76 -5.49 -7.89
C LYS A 263 -7.68 -3.97 -7.94
N THR A 264 -6.59 -3.41 -7.44
CA THR A 264 -6.30 -1.97 -7.53
C THR A 264 -5.15 -1.77 -8.50
N ASP A 265 -5.40 -1.01 -9.57
CA ASP A 265 -4.41 -0.68 -10.60
C ASP A 265 -4.15 0.82 -10.61
N VAL A 266 -2.87 1.22 -10.61
CA VAL A 266 -2.44 2.62 -10.61
C VAL A 266 -1.69 2.87 -11.90
N LYS A 267 -2.19 3.82 -12.68
CA LYS A 267 -1.59 4.24 -13.95
C LYS A 267 -1.28 5.73 -13.89
N MET A 268 -0.12 6.09 -14.43
CA MET A 268 0.34 7.47 -14.51
C MET A 268 0.59 7.84 -15.96
N MET A 269 0.28 9.08 -16.32
CA MET A 269 0.62 9.67 -17.60
C MET A 269 1.21 11.06 -17.36
N ALA A 270 2.27 11.39 -18.06
CA ALA A 270 2.85 12.73 -18.04
C ALA A 270 2.03 13.67 -18.93
N LEU A 271 1.69 14.85 -18.40
CA LEU A 271 1.04 15.93 -19.13
C LEU A 271 2.07 17.03 -19.41
N ALA A 272 2.11 17.51 -20.65
CA ALA A 272 3.00 18.60 -21.02
C ALA A 272 2.43 19.95 -20.54
N GLN A 273 3.31 20.86 -20.12
CA GLN A 273 2.90 22.21 -19.73
C GLN A 273 2.30 22.96 -20.94
N GLY A 274 1.19 23.67 -20.71
CA GLY A 274 0.50 24.44 -21.75
C GLY A 274 -0.51 23.64 -22.58
N GLN A 275 -0.69 22.34 -22.30
CA GLN A 275 -1.70 21.53 -22.96
C GLN A 275 -3.10 21.89 -22.44
N VAL A 276 -4.00 22.30 -23.35
CA VAL A 276 -5.38 22.70 -23.02
C VAL A 276 -6.31 21.50 -22.89
N ASN A 277 -6.16 20.51 -23.77
CA ASN A 277 -6.98 19.30 -23.81
C ASN A 277 -6.09 18.07 -23.77
N PHE A 278 -6.43 17.11 -22.91
CA PHE A 278 -5.78 15.82 -22.83
C PHE A 278 -6.82 14.70 -22.82
N THR A 279 -6.59 13.65 -23.61
CA THR A 279 -7.44 12.47 -23.67
C THR A 279 -6.57 11.24 -23.53
N TRP A 280 -6.95 10.36 -22.60
CA TRP A 280 -6.29 9.07 -22.42
C TRP A 280 -7.24 7.96 -22.82
N ASP A 281 -7.06 7.45 -24.03
CA ASP A 281 -7.86 6.34 -24.53
C ASP A 281 -7.37 5.00 -24.00
N ASN A 282 -8.30 4.05 -23.87
CA ASN A 282 -8.03 2.66 -23.48
C ASN A 282 -7.30 2.50 -22.14
N ILE A 283 -7.61 3.36 -21.15
CA ILE A 283 -6.99 3.33 -19.82
C ILE A 283 -7.11 1.94 -19.18
N PHE A 284 -8.26 1.29 -19.27
CA PHE A 284 -8.48 -0.06 -18.78
C PHE A 284 -9.01 -0.93 -19.90
N GLN A 285 -8.33 -2.03 -20.21
CA GLN A 285 -8.76 -3.00 -21.21
C GLN A 285 -9.39 -4.21 -20.52
N GLY A 286 -10.62 -4.57 -20.93
CA GLY A 286 -11.35 -5.74 -20.43
C GLY A 286 -12.10 -5.49 -19.13
N MET A 287 -11.40 -5.44 -17.99
CA MET A 287 -12.06 -5.24 -16.69
C MET A 287 -12.36 -3.76 -16.44
N ARG A 288 -13.62 -3.45 -16.18
CA ARG A 288 -14.06 -2.09 -15.83
C ARG A 288 -13.91 -1.85 -14.33
N PRO A 289 -13.27 -0.74 -13.92
CA PRO A 289 -13.19 -0.38 -12.51
C PRO A 289 -14.58 0.01 -11.97
N ASN A 290 -14.81 -0.25 -10.69
CA ASN A 290 -16.00 0.21 -9.97
C ASN A 290 -15.82 1.59 -9.33
N LYS A 291 -14.58 2.02 -9.10
CA LYS A 291 -14.20 3.31 -8.55
C LYS A 291 -12.92 3.79 -9.25
N ILE A 292 -12.91 5.05 -9.64
CA ILE A 292 -11.75 5.73 -10.23
C ILE A 292 -11.40 6.89 -9.31
N VAL A 293 -10.11 7.08 -9.05
CA VAL A 293 -9.57 8.24 -8.33
C VAL A 293 -8.53 8.87 -9.25
N ILE A 294 -8.67 10.16 -9.49
CA ILE A 294 -7.78 10.96 -10.33
C ILE A 294 -7.09 11.96 -9.43
N GLY A 295 -5.78 12.10 -9.57
CA GLY A 295 -4.98 13.09 -8.87
C GLY A 295 -3.83 13.54 -9.76
N PHE A 296 -3.44 14.80 -9.61
CA PHE A 296 -2.32 15.36 -10.34
C PHE A 296 -1.16 15.60 -9.37
N VAL A 297 0.04 15.26 -9.81
CA VAL A 297 1.26 15.38 -9.03
C VAL A 297 2.37 15.92 -9.94
N ASN A 298 3.29 16.70 -9.38
CA ASN A 298 4.44 17.18 -10.13
C ASN A 298 5.31 16.00 -10.58
N SER A 299 5.63 15.93 -11.87
CA SER A 299 6.42 14.84 -12.46
C SER A 299 7.82 14.72 -11.84
N GLN A 300 8.43 15.82 -11.41
CA GLN A 300 9.71 15.82 -10.71
C GLN A 300 9.60 15.15 -9.33
N ALA A 301 8.48 15.34 -8.63
CA ALA A 301 8.24 14.68 -7.34
C ALA A 301 8.05 13.17 -7.52
N VAL A 302 7.37 12.73 -8.60
CA VAL A 302 7.21 11.31 -8.94
C VAL A 302 8.56 10.63 -9.20
N ALA A 303 9.46 11.30 -9.93
CA ALA A 303 10.80 10.79 -10.21
C ALA A 303 11.72 10.78 -8.96
N GLY A 304 11.39 11.60 -7.96
CA GLY A 304 12.12 11.79 -6.72
C GLY A 304 12.84 13.14 -6.68
N SER A 305 12.50 13.96 -5.70
CA SER A 305 13.11 15.26 -5.42
C SER A 305 13.13 15.47 -3.91
N LEU A 306 14.23 16.00 -3.38
CA LEU A 306 14.34 16.33 -1.96
C LEU A 306 13.51 17.56 -1.58
N SER A 307 13.13 18.39 -2.56
CA SER A 307 12.40 19.64 -2.28
C SER A 307 10.90 19.55 -2.53
N LEU A 308 10.42 18.49 -3.20
CA LEU A 308 9.02 18.35 -3.58
C LEU A 308 8.42 17.10 -2.96
N ASN A 309 7.17 17.19 -2.52
CA ASN A 309 6.49 16.07 -1.89
C ASN A 309 5.73 15.24 -2.94
N PRO A 310 6.04 13.94 -3.11
CA PRO A 310 5.33 13.09 -4.08
C PRO A 310 3.85 12.87 -3.74
N PHE A 311 3.43 13.14 -2.50
CA PHE A 311 2.04 13.04 -2.07
C PHE A 311 1.31 14.39 -2.05
N ASN A 312 1.92 15.45 -2.58
CA ASN A 312 1.23 16.72 -2.81
C ASN A 312 0.39 16.64 -4.10
N PHE A 313 -0.91 16.34 -3.93
CA PHE A 313 -1.86 16.34 -5.04
C PHE A 313 -2.32 17.77 -5.29
N ALA A 314 -1.76 18.40 -6.32
CA ALA A 314 -2.10 19.76 -6.71
C ALA A 314 -3.32 19.76 -7.65
N ASN A 315 -4.15 20.79 -7.54
CA ASN A 315 -5.38 20.86 -8.31
C ASN A 315 -5.10 21.17 -9.79
N TYR A 316 -4.10 22.00 -10.12
CA TYR A 316 -3.78 22.50 -11.47
C TYR A 316 -4.99 23.04 -12.26
N ASP A 317 -6.10 23.34 -11.56
CA ASP A 317 -7.33 23.94 -12.04
C ASP A 317 -7.88 23.42 -13.40
N PRO A 318 -8.10 22.10 -13.57
CA PRO A 318 -8.76 21.56 -14.75
C PRO A 318 -10.20 22.07 -14.84
N ASN A 319 -10.56 22.59 -16.02
CA ASN A 319 -11.92 23.07 -16.27
C ASN A 319 -12.97 21.96 -16.20
N GLN A 320 -12.62 20.76 -16.68
CA GLN A 320 -13.57 19.67 -16.87
C GLN A 320 -12.85 18.32 -16.91
N ILE A 321 -13.43 17.32 -16.24
CA ILE A 321 -12.99 15.92 -16.32
C ILE A 321 -14.18 15.09 -16.80
N THR A 322 -13.94 14.28 -17.84
CA THR A 322 -14.95 13.34 -18.36
C THR A 322 -14.37 11.94 -18.37
N VAL A 323 -15.08 11.01 -17.74
CA VAL A 323 -14.80 9.57 -17.84
C VAL A 323 -15.81 8.97 -18.80
N SER A 324 -15.33 8.35 -19.87
CA SER A 324 -16.17 7.70 -20.87
C SER A 324 -16.00 6.18 -20.82
N ILE A 325 -17.12 5.46 -20.92
CA ILE A 325 -17.19 4.01 -21.06
C ILE A 325 -17.68 3.73 -22.47
N ASP A 326 -16.87 3.05 -23.29
CA ASP A 326 -17.21 2.70 -24.67
C ASP A 326 -17.66 3.91 -25.52
N GLY A 327 -17.04 5.08 -25.29
CA GLY A 327 -17.35 6.34 -25.98
C GLY A 327 -18.54 7.12 -25.39
N ILE A 328 -19.23 6.57 -24.38
CA ILE A 328 -20.36 7.21 -23.72
C ILE A 328 -19.91 7.76 -22.36
N PRO A 329 -20.16 9.04 -22.04
CA PRO A 329 -19.85 9.60 -20.71
C PRO A 329 -20.53 8.80 -19.60
N ALA A 330 -19.75 8.29 -18.65
CA ALA A 330 -20.24 7.42 -17.57
C ALA A 330 -21.26 8.13 -16.65
N GLU A 331 -21.15 9.46 -16.52
CA GLU A 331 -21.98 10.29 -15.64
C GLU A 331 -22.93 11.21 -16.40
N GLY A 332 -23.11 11.00 -17.72
CA GLY A 332 -24.00 11.78 -18.58
C GLY A 332 -23.44 13.15 -18.96
N LEU A 333 -23.29 14.07 -17.99
CA LEU A 333 -22.68 15.38 -18.21
C LEU A 333 -21.21 15.39 -17.75
N PRO A 334 -20.32 16.11 -18.45
CA PRO A 334 -18.97 16.30 -17.97
C PRO A 334 -18.94 16.98 -16.59
N GLN A 335 -18.12 16.46 -15.66
CA GLN A 335 -17.97 17.10 -14.37
C GLN A 335 -17.13 18.37 -14.52
N LYS A 336 -17.74 19.52 -14.20
CA LYS A 336 -16.99 20.76 -13.96
C LYS A 336 -16.33 20.65 -12.59
N VAL A 337 -15.03 20.87 -12.53
CA VAL A 337 -14.29 20.81 -11.28
C VAL A 337 -14.08 22.23 -10.79
N TYR A 338 -14.66 22.56 -9.64
CA TYR A 338 -14.48 23.84 -8.99
C TYR A 338 -13.64 23.61 -7.74
N PHE A 339 -12.38 23.99 -7.79
CA PHE A 339 -11.51 24.00 -6.62
C PHE A 339 -11.61 25.40 -5.99
N ASP A 340 -12.62 25.61 -5.13
CA ASP A 340 -12.66 26.83 -4.34
C ASP A 340 -11.44 26.87 -3.40
N GLN A 341 -10.90 28.07 -3.14
CA GLN A 341 -9.71 28.29 -2.29
C GLN A 341 -9.92 27.88 -0.80
N GLY A 342 -11.08 27.33 -0.45
CA GLY A 342 -11.35 26.69 0.84
C GLY A 342 -11.45 25.18 0.64
N GLY A 343 -10.47 24.45 1.18
CA GLY A 343 -10.22 23.04 0.89
C GLY A 343 -11.45 22.13 0.87
N GLY A 344 -11.52 21.28 -0.16
CA GLY A 344 -12.44 20.15 -0.23
C GLY A 344 -11.95 18.99 0.64
N GLU A 345 -12.87 18.42 1.41
CA GLU A 345 -12.69 17.28 2.32
C GLU A 345 -12.25 15.97 1.64
#